data_AF-A0A2W0BJF9-F1
#
_entry.id   AF-A0A2W0BJF9-F1
#
_cell.length_a   1.000
_cell.length_b   1.000
_cell.length_c   1.000
_cell.angle_alpha   90.00
_cell.angle_beta   90.00
_cell.angle_gamma   90.00
#
_symmetry.space_group_name_H-M   'P 1'
#
loop_
_entity.id
_entity.type
_entity.pdbx_description
1 polymer ?
#
loop_
_entity_poly.entity_id
_entity_poly.type
_entity_poly.pdbx_seq_one_letter_code
_entity_poly.pdbx_strand_id
1 'polypeptide(L)'
;MVEVICDNCGKKKNSNREWILGYNWESRSRTSGAVRRIIRFFDRWYSRHATEPGAFHLCSQECKEEYANKNGLRVIITQRDMGLHSY
;
A
#
# COMPACT_ATOMS: atom_id res chain seq x y z
N MET A 1 -5.64 19.13 -10.63
CA MET A 1 -4.70 18.79 -9.54
C MET A 1 -5.37 17.70 -8.71
N VAL A 2 -4.74 16.54 -8.55
CA VAL A 2 -5.35 15.44 -7.78
C VAL A 2 -5.11 15.70 -6.30
N GLU A 3 -6.19 15.82 -5.53
CA GLU A 3 -6.10 15.88 -4.07
C GLU A 3 -5.82 14.48 -3.52
N VAL A 4 -4.74 14.36 -2.75
CA VAL A 4 -4.37 13.11 -2.09
C VAL A 4 -4.87 13.17 -0.65
N ILE A 5 -5.64 12.16 -0.25
CA ILE A 5 -6.29 12.06 1.06
C ILE A 5 -5.84 10.76 1.71
N CYS A 6 -5.63 10.77 3.02
CA CYS A 6 -5.27 9.57 3.77
C CYS A 6 -6.47 8.62 3.84
N ASP A 7 -6.32 7.39 3.36
CA ASP A 7 -7.36 6.36 3.37
C ASP A 7 -7.71 5.84 4.78
N ASN A 8 -6.87 6.11 5.79
CA ASN A 8 -7.18 5.73 7.17
C ASN A 8 -7.87 6.85 7.97
N CYS A 9 -7.38 8.09 7.88
CA CYS A 9 -7.82 9.19 8.76
C CYS A 9 -8.39 10.42 8.03
N GLY A 10 -8.42 10.43 6.71
CA GLY A 10 -9.00 11.51 5.91
C GLY A 10 -8.17 12.81 5.85
N LYS A 11 -6.97 12.85 6.43
CA LYS A 11 -6.08 14.02 6.32
C LYS A 11 -5.70 14.28 4.87
N LYS A 12 -5.61 15.54 4.44
CA LYS A 12 -5.12 15.93 3.12
C LYS A 12 -3.59 16.00 3.08
N LYS A 13 -3.00 15.64 1.94
CA LYS A 13 -1.56 15.75 1.71
C LYS A 13 -1.12 17.20 1.70
N ASN A 14 -0.29 17.56 2.68
CA ASN A 14 0.50 18.79 2.63
C ASN A 14 1.87 18.47 2.01
N SER A 15 2.53 19.46 1.43
CA SER A 15 3.82 19.28 0.73
C SER A 15 4.99 18.87 1.64
N ASN A 16 4.78 18.78 2.97
CA ASN A 16 5.86 18.75 3.95
C ASN A 16 5.88 17.49 4.84
N ARG A 17 5.07 16.48 4.53
CA ARG A 17 5.07 15.20 5.27
C ARG A 17 5.51 14.07 4.35
N GLU A 18 6.26 13.12 4.92
CA GLU A 18 6.55 11.86 4.27
C GLU A 18 5.27 11.02 4.23
N TRP A 19 4.69 10.88 3.04
CA TRP A 19 3.49 10.10 2.82
C TRP A 19 3.86 8.71 2.33
N ILE A 20 3.16 7.71 2.85
CA ILE A 20 3.33 6.32 2.48
C ILE A 20 2.33 6.01 1.37
N LEU A 21 2.84 5.51 0.25
CA LEU A 21 2.04 4.99 -0.84
C LEU A 21 1.96 3.47 -0.72
N GLY A 22 0.74 2.94 -0.78
CA GLY A 22 0.48 1.52 -0.85
C GLY A 22 -0.29 1.15 -2.11
N TYR A 23 -0.19 -0.12 -2.50
CA TYR A 23 -0.96 -0.66 -3.62
C TYR A 23 -1.56 -2.00 -3.22
N ASN A 24 -2.85 -2.17 -3.49
CA ASN A 24 -3.56 -3.41 -3.28
C ASN A 24 -3.60 -4.20 -4.60
N TRP A 25 -3.01 -5.39 -4.57
CA TRP A 25 -3.00 -6.33 -5.69
C TRP A 25 -3.70 -7.62 -5.28
N GLU A 26 -4.59 -8.12 -6.12
CA GLU A 26 -5.21 -9.42 -5.92
C GLU A 26 -4.44 -10.48 -6.72
N SER A 27 -3.79 -11.40 -6.01
CA SER A 27 -3.12 -12.55 -6.61
C SER A 27 -3.97 -13.80 -6.43
N ARG A 28 -4.26 -14.50 -7.52
CA ARG A 28 -4.98 -15.77 -7.48
C ARG A 28 -3.97 -16.91 -7.48
N SER A 29 -3.99 -17.74 -6.44
CA SER A 29 -3.18 -18.96 -6.39
C SER A 29 -3.65 -19.91 -7.49
N ARG A 30 -2.76 -20.23 -8.45
CA ARG A 30 -3.04 -21.21 -9.52
C ARG A 30 -3.32 -22.61 -8.97
N THR A 31 -2.70 -22.96 -7.84
CA THR A 31 -2.76 -24.33 -7.29
C THR A 31 -3.97 -24.55 -6.39
N SER A 32 -4.40 -23.53 -5.63
CA SER A 32 -5.44 -23.67 -4.60
C SER A 32 -6.74 -22.95 -4.95
N GLY A 33 -6.78 -22.15 -6.03
CA GLY A 33 -7.91 -21.28 -6.36
C GLY A 33 -8.13 -20.11 -5.40
N ALA A 34 -7.38 -20.07 -4.28
CA ALA A 34 -7.47 -19.03 -3.27
C ALA A 34 -7.08 -17.65 -3.82
N VAL A 35 -7.91 -16.64 -3.54
CA VAL A 35 -7.60 -15.23 -3.81
C VAL A 35 -6.85 -14.67 -2.60
N ARG A 36 -5.66 -14.13 -2.83
CA ARG A 36 -4.85 -13.45 -1.81
C ARG A 36 -4.77 -11.97 -2.16
N ARG A 37 -5.18 -11.11 -1.22
CA ARG A 37 -4.85 -9.69 -1.29
C ARG A 37 -3.43 -9.50 -0.82
N ILE A 38 -2.59 -9.01 -1.72
CA ILE A 38 -1.21 -8.63 -1.46
C ILE A 38 -1.19 -7.13 -1.41
N ILE A 39 -0.76 -6.59 -0.27
CA ILE A 39 -0.56 -5.15 -0.13
C ILE A 39 0.93 -4.86 -0.12
N ARG A 40 1.33 -3.99 -1.03
CA ARG A 40 2.70 -3.53 -1.19
C ARG A 40 2.81 -2.09 -0.74
N PHE A 41 3.82 -1.79 0.08
CA PHE A 41 4.18 -0.42 0.42
C PHE A 41 5.44 -0.01 -0.34
N PHE A 42 5.42 1.21 -0.88
CA PHE A 42 6.59 1.81 -1.50
C PHE A 42 7.42 2.54 -0.43
N ASP A 43 8.75 2.42 -0.55
CA ASP A 43 9.70 3.10 0.32
C ASP A 43 9.73 4.62 0.05
N ARG A 44 9.29 5.03 -1.15
CA ARG A 44 9.22 6.42 -1.59
C ARG A 44 7.88 6.74 -2.23
N TRP A 45 7.52 8.01 -2.20
CA TRP A 45 6.34 8.50 -2.91
C TRP A 45 6.59 8.55 -4.42
N TYR A 46 5.91 7.69 -5.18
CA TYR A 46 5.93 7.73 -6.63
C TYR A 46 4.63 8.30 -7.17
N SER A 47 4.66 9.54 -7.64
CA SER A 47 3.46 10.26 -8.10
C SER A 47 2.71 9.54 -9.23
N ARG A 48 3.40 8.76 -10.08
CA ARG A 48 2.74 7.98 -11.14
C ARG A 48 1.88 6.85 -10.57
N HIS A 49 2.37 6.17 -9.53
CA HIS A 49 1.68 5.08 -8.86
C HIS A 49 0.58 5.60 -7.92
N ALA A 50 0.66 6.85 -7.47
CA ALA A 50 -0.33 7.45 -6.57
C ALA A 50 -1.72 7.61 -7.21
N THR A 51 -1.82 7.67 -8.54
CA THR A 51 -3.09 7.80 -9.25
C THR A 51 -3.57 6.49 -9.88
N GLU A 52 -2.85 5.39 -9.66
CA GLU A 52 -3.23 4.11 -10.23
C GLU A 52 -4.43 3.49 -9.47
N PRO A 53 -5.29 2.73 -10.16
CA PRO A 53 -6.42 2.06 -9.53
C PRO A 53 -5.94 1.04 -8.49
N GLY A 54 -6.43 1.14 -7.26
CA GLY A 54 -5.99 0.29 -6.15
C GLY A 54 -4.79 0.84 -5.37
N ALA A 55 -4.29 2.02 -5.74
CA ALA A 55 -3.41 2.80 -4.88
C ALA A 55 -4.19 3.34 -3.68
N PHE A 56 -3.54 3.34 -2.52
CA PHE A 56 -4.05 3.97 -1.31
C PHE A 56 -2.92 4.76 -0.64
N HIS A 57 -3.28 5.83 0.07
CA HIS A 57 -2.37 6.82 0.60
C HIS A 57 -2.49 6.90 2.11
N LEU A 58 -1.36 6.94 2.81
CA LEU A 58 -1.32 6.99 4.26
C LEU A 58 -0.38 8.08 4.72
N CYS A 59 -0.84 8.90 5.66
CA CYS A 59 -0.10 10.08 6.09
C CYS A 59 0.98 9.82 7.15
N SER A 60 1.01 8.62 7.73
CA SER A 60 1.98 8.23 8.76
C SER A 60 2.10 6.71 8.89
N GLN A 61 3.17 6.27 9.54
CA GLN A 61 3.39 4.86 9.88
C GLN A 61 2.30 4.31 10.82
N GLU A 62 1.80 5.12 11.76
CA GLU A 62 0.65 4.77 12.60
C GLU A 62 -0.60 4.47 11.76
N CYS A 63 -0.92 5.34 10.78
CA CYS A 63 -2.06 5.12 9.89
C CYS A 63 -1.89 3.84 9.04
N LYS A 64 -0.65 3.46 8.72
CA LYS A 64 -0.35 2.20 8.02
C LYS A 64 -0.64 0.99 8.89
N GLU A 65 -0.24 1.01 10.15
CA GLU A 65 -0.48 -0.09 11.08
C GLU A 65 -1.97 -0.23 11.39
N GLU A 66 -2.67 0.87 11.62
CA GLU A 66 -4.12 0.86 11.79
C GLU A 66 -4.84 0.34 10.54
N TYR A 67 -4.46 0.82 9.36
CA TYR A 67 -5.04 0.37 8.10
C TYR A 67 -4.83 -1.13 7.89
N ALA A 68 -3.64 -1.65 8.21
CA ALA A 68 -3.34 -3.07 8.11
C ALA A 68 -4.17 -3.93 9.07
N ASN A 69 -4.32 -3.46 10.32
CA ASN A 69 -5.15 -4.13 11.32
C ASN A 69 -6.63 -4.14 10.91
N LYS A 70 -7.19 -3.00 10.48
CA LYS A 70 -8.59 -2.88 10.04
C LYS A 70 -8.91 -3.79 8.85
N ASN A 71 -7.97 -3.96 7.92
CA ASN A 71 -8.17 -4.76 6.72
C ASN A 71 -7.71 -6.23 6.88
N GLY A 72 -7.33 -6.65 8.08
CA GLY A 72 -6.89 -8.03 8.35
C GLY A 72 -5.68 -8.46 7.51
N LEU A 73 -4.79 -7.53 7.18
CA LEU A 73 -3.65 -7.78 6.28
C LEU A 73 -2.59 -8.60 6.99
N ARG A 74 -2.53 -9.89 6.67
CA ARG A 74 -1.58 -10.84 7.28
C ARG A 74 -0.23 -10.91 6.56
N VAL A 75 -0.11 -10.34 5.35
CA VAL A 75 1.14 -10.37 4.56
C VAL A 75 1.42 -8.98 4.01
N ILE A 76 2.39 -8.30 4.62
CA ILE A 76 2.89 -7.01 4.18
C ILE A 76 4.21 -7.25 3.42
N ILE A 77 4.19 -7.13 2.09
CA ILE A 77 5.42 -7.21 1.31
C ILE A 77 5.96 -5.79 1.16
N THR A 78 7.09 -5.51 1.83
CA THR A 78 7.81 -4.26 1.62
C THR A 78 8.72 -4.40 0.40
N GLN A 79 8.99 -3.31 -0.31
CA GLN A 79 9.86 -3.36 -1.49
C GLN A 79 11.28 -3.91 -1.20
N ARG A 80 11.73 -3.91 0.06
CA ARG A 80 13.00 -4.54 0.49
C ARG A 80 12.99 -6.06 0.45
N ASP A 81 11.81 -6.68 0.52
CA ASP A 81 11.65 -8.14 0.60
C ASP A 81 11.68 -8.83 -0.78
N MET A 82 11.52 -8.06 -1.87
CA MET A 82 11.49 -8.59 -3.25
C MET A 82 12.86 -9.04 -3.79
N GLY A 83 13.92 -8.99 -2.98
CA GLY A 83 15.24 -9.50 -3.35
C GLY A 83 15.41 -11.02 -3.24
N LEU A 84 14.40 -11.78 -2.78
CA LEU A 84 14.62 -13.17 -2.35
C LEU A 84 13.86 -14.28 -3.08
N HIS A 85 13.14 -14.03 -4.17
CA HIS A 85 12.61 -15.11 -5.02
C HIS A 85 12.87 -14.84 -6.49
N SER A 86 14.09 -15.17 -6.91
CA SER A 86 14.44 -15.35 -8.32
C SER A 86 15.49 -16.45 -8.40
N TYR A 87 15.11 -17.70 -8.11
CA TYR A 87 15.72 -18.92 -8.63
C TYR A 87 14.70 -20.05 -8.60
#